data_AF-A0A1Y5D8C9-F1
#
_entry.id   AF-A0A1Y5D8C9-F1
#
_cell.length_a   1.000
_cell.length_b   1.000
_cell.length_c   1.000
_cell.angle_alpha   90.00
_cell.angle_beta   90.00
_cell.angle_gamma   90.00
#
_symmetry.space_group_name_H-M   'P 1'
#
loop_
_entity.id
_entity.type
_entity.pdbx_description
1 polymer ?
#
loop_
_entity_poly.entity_id
_entity_poly.type
_entity_poly.pdbx_seq_one_letter_code
_entity_poly.pdbx_strand_id
1 'polypeptide(L)'
;MNQRTHISSEPAVKGRLRNIYWLLMLFSLLLFGTFLTFIVWQNIKTAEDEFKQYGHQVHQSLVQSFSVNETILDGFAAFLADVGMQDPNRARFYTRTMIERYSHLYMFQAAQRVKGIDVPVFEKNLSVTLDEPIKVRRFEFGEGLMPADVNSHRDYYPLVFVEPVFQDGLNILGLDISSIQFIKQAMEHALSSGLANLSQPIELSDGSQAFVMI
;
A
#
# COMPACT_ATOMS: atom_id res chain seq x y z
N MET A 1 80.74 -68.88 8.41
CA MET A 1 79.81 -68.53 9.51
C MET A 1 79.60 -67.01 9.46
N ASN A 2 78.63 -66.54 8.68
CA ASN A 2 77.39 -65.90 9.14
C ASN A 2 77.56 -64.80 10.21
N GLN A 3 77.44 -63.52 9.80
CA GLN A 3 76.31 -62.67 10.19
C GLN A 3 76.34 -61.35 9.39
N ARG A 4 75.39 -61.24 8.46
CA ARG A 4 74.95 -59.98 7.86
C ARG A 4 73.96 -59.30 8.82
N THR A 5 73.97 -57.97 8.72
CA THR A 5 72.86 -57.02 8.98
C THR A 5 72.32 -56.93 10.40
N HIS A 6 72.50 -55.76 11.03
CA HIS A 6 71.36 -55.09 11.68
C HIS A 6 71.66 -53.60 11.95
N ILE A 7 70.67 -52.77 11.58
CA ILE A 7 70.31 -51.46 12.15
C ILE A 7 71.12 -50.24 11.67
N SER A 8 70.67 -49.63 10.58
CA SER A 8 70.81 -48.18 10.39
C SER A 8 69.74 -47.62 9.44
N SER A 9 68.46 -47.78 9.80
CA SER A 9 67.33 -47.29 8.98
C SER A 9 66.18 -46.66 9.77
N GLU A 10 66.38 -46.27 11.03
CA GLU A 10 65.32 -45.64 11.85
C GLU A 10 65.12 -44.12 11.66
N PRO A 11 66.15 -43.25 11.50
CA PRO A 11 65.91 -41.80 11.47
C PRO A 11 65.32 -41.31 10.14
N ALA A 12 65.61 -41.99 9.02
CA ALA A 12 65.12 -41.61 7.69
C ALA A 12 63.61 -41.89 7.51
N VAL A 13 63.07 -42.91 8.19
CA VAL A 13 61.66 -43.31 8.10
C VAL A 13 60.78 -42.36 8.92
N LYS A 14 61.21 -41.94 10.12
CA LYS A 14 60.51 -40.95 10.96
C LYS A 14 60.37 -39.58 10.28
N GLY A 15 61.40 -39.13 9.56
CA GLY A 15 61.36 -37.86 8.82
C GLY A 15 60.36 -37.87 7.65
N ARG A 16 60.30 -38.98 6.90
CA ARG A 16 59.32 -39.14 5.80
C ARG A 16 57.89 -39.25 6.31
N LEU A 17 57.66 -39.99 7.41
CA LEU A 17 56.34 -40.09 8.04
C LEU A 17 55.85 -38.70 8.52
N ARG A 18 56.70 -37.91 9.17
CA ARG A 18 56.36 -36.55 9.61
C ARG A 18 55.95 -35.63 8.45
N ASN A 19 56.64 -35.73 7.31
CA ASN A 19 56.29 -34.94 6.12
C ASN A 19 54.96 -35.39 5.50
N ILE A 20 54.67 -36.70 5.51
CA ILE A 20 53.38 -37.24 5.06
C ILE A 20 52.24 -36.74 5.96
N TYR A 21 52.42 -36.77 7.29
CA TYR A 21 51.42 -36.23 8.23
C TYR A 21 51.18 -34.73 8.04
N TRP A 22 52.24 -33.95 7.79
CA TRP A 22 52.10 -32.51 7.48
C TRP A 22 51.36 -32.25 6.17
N LEU A 23 51.64 -33.03 5.13
CA LEU A 23 50.90 -32.97 3.85
C LEU A 23 49.43 -33.34 4.04
N LEU A 24 49.14 -34.39 4.80
CA LEU A 24 47.77 -34.82 5.12
C LEU A 24 47.02 -33.76 5.93
N MET A 25 47.69 -33.15 6.91
CA MET A 25 47.13 -32.06 7.71
C MET A 25 46.81 -30.83 6.84
N LEU A 26 47.75 -30.41 5.98
CA LEU A 26 47.55 -29.30 5.04
C LEU A 26 46.41 -29.59 4.08
N PHE A 27 46.35 -30.80 3.52
CA PHE A 27 45.29 -31.22 2.61
C PHE A 27 43.92 -31.22 3.31
N SER A 28 43.84 -31.74 4.54
CA SER A 28 42.62 -31.72 5.35
C SER A 28 42.18 -30.30 5.69
N LEU A 29 43.11 -29.40 6.00
CA LEU A 29 42.81 -28.00 6.29
C LEU A 29 42.27 -27.28 5.05
N LEU A 30 42.86 -27.55 3.88
CA LEU A 30 42.45 -26.96 2.61
C LEU A 30 41.04 -27.45 2.23
N LEU A 31 40.78 -28.75 2.33
CA LEU A 31 39.45 -29.32 2.13
C LEU A 31 38.42 -28.70 3.08
N PHE A 32 38.75 -28.59 4.37
CA PHE A 32 37.88 -27.98 5.35
C PHE A 32 37.55 -26.52 5.00
N GLY A 33 38.56 -25.73 4.61
CA GLY A 33 38.38 -24.36 4.15
C GLY A 33 37.45 -24.26 2.94
N THR A 34 37.67 -25.09 1.92
CA THR A 34 36.80 -25.11 0.72
C THR A 34 35.36 -25.49 1.04
N PHE A 35 35.16 -26.45 1.96
CA PHE A 35 33.83 -26.88 2.37
C PHE A 35 33.09 -25.79 3.15
N LEU A 36 33.78 -25.09 4.06
CA LEU A 36 33.20 -23.94 4.76
C LEU A 36 32.82 -22.82 3.79
N THR A 37 33.70 -22.46 2.84
CA THR A 37 33.39 -21.45 1.83
C THR A 37 32.21 -21.87 0.97
N PHE A 38 32.12 -23.14 0.59
CA PHE A 38 30.99 -23.67 -0.16
C PHE A 38 29.67 -23.59 0.62
N ILE A 39 29.66 -23.94 1.90
CA ILE A 39 28.48 -23.82 2.77
C ILE A 39 28.04 -22.36 2.90
N VAL A 40 28.98 -21.45 3.16
CA VAL A 40 28.67 -20.01 3.28
C VAL A 40 28.10 -19.47 1.98
N TRP A 41 28.70 -19.85 0.84
CA TRP A 41 28.22 -19.44 -0.48
C TRP A 41 26.82 -19.97 -0.78
N GLN A 42 26.54 -21.24 -0.47
CA GLN A 42 25.21 -21.84 -0.59
C GLN A 42 24.18 -21.11 0.29
N ASN A 43 24.49 -20.87 1.56
CA ASN A 43 23.60 -20.17 2.47
C ASN A 43 23.28 -18.74 2.00
N ILE A 44 24.29 -18.01 1.50
CA ILE A 44 24.08 -16.68 0.93
C ILE A 44 23.18 -16.74 -0.30
N LYS A 45 23.37 -17.74 -1.17
CA LYS A 45 22.54 -17.92 -2.36
C LYS A 45 21.10 -18.27 -2.01
N THR A 46 20.89 -19.19 -1.08
CA THR A 46 19.57 -19.51 -0.57
C THR A 46 18.89 -18.28 0.03
N ALA A 47 19.59 -17.51 0.86
CA ALA A 47 19.04 -16.27 1.44
C ALA A 47 18.71 -15.21 0.38
N GLU A 48 19.52 -15.08 -0.67
CA GLU A 48 19.27 -14.19 -1.80
C GLU A 48 18.00 -14.61 -2.56
N ASP A 49 17.83 -15.90 -2.81
CA ASP A 49 16.68 -16.44 -3.54
C ASP A 49 15.40 -16.36 -2.69
N GLU A 50 15.47 -16.66 -1.39
CA GLU A 50 14.36 -16.47 -0.44
C GLU A 50 13.93 -15.00 -0.37
N PHE A 51 14.88 -14.06 -0.31
CA PHE A 51 14.57 -12.63 -0.30
C PHE A 51 13.89 -12.18 -1.60
N LYS A 52 14.37 -12.65 -2.76
CA LYS A 52 13.73 -12.36 -4.05
C LYS A 52 12.32 -12.94 -4.12
N GLN A 53 12.14 -14.18 -3.68
CA GLN A 53 10.84 -14.84 -3.66
C GLN A 53 9.86 -14.09 -2.74
N TYR A 54 10.32 -13.68 -1.56
CA TYR A 54 9.54 -12.84 -0.65
C TYR A 54 9.16 -11.50 -1.30
N GLY A 55 10.12 -10.81 -1.92
CA GLY A 55 9.87 -9.56 -2.63
C GLY A 55 8.83 -9.71 -3.76
N HIS A 56 8.92 -10.80 -4.53
CA HIS A 56 7.93 -11.12 -5.56
C HIS A 56 6.54 -11.39 -4.97
N GLN A 57 6.45 -12.15 -3.89
CA GLN A 57 5.18 -12.47 -3.23
C GLN A 57 4.52 -11.20 -2.67
N VAL A 58 5.28 -10.32 -2.02
CA VAL A 58 4.77 -9.03 -1.53
C VAL A 58 4.28 -8.17 -2.69
N HIS A 59 5.06 -8.05 -3.76
CA HIS A 59 4.66 -7.28 -4.94
C HIS A 59 3.36 -7.82 -5.56
N GLN A 60 3.26 -9.13 -5.75
CA GLN A 60 2.05 -9.77 -6.28
C GLN A 60 0.84 -9.53 -5.38
N SER A 61 1.00 -9.65 -4.06
CA SER A 61 -0.07 -9.39 -3.10
C SER A 61 -0.55 -7.93 -3.17
N LEU A 62 0.36 -6.97 -3.35
CA LEU A 62 0.02 -5.56 -3.50
C LEU A 62 -0.77 -5.33 -4.80
N VAL A 63 -0.27 -5.81 -5.93
CA VAL A 63 -0.95 -5.68 -7.23
C VAL A 63 -2.35 -6.30 -7.18
N GLN A 64 -2.47 -7.48 -6.60
CA GLN A 64 -3.77 -8.14 -6.44
C GLN A 64 -4.73 -7.32 -5.58
N SER A 65 -4.25 -6.78 -4.45
CA SER A 65 -5.06 -5.93 -3.58
C SER A 65 -5.54 -4.66 -4.30
N PHE A 66 -4.66 -4.02 -5.08
CA PHE A 66 -5.02 -2.85 -5.88
C PHE A 66 -6.07 -3.17 -6.95
N SER A 67 -5.90 -4.28 -7.68
CA SER A 67 -6.87 -4.69 -8.71
C SER A 67 -8.25 -5.00 -8.11
N VAL A 68 -8.29 -5.59 -6.90
CA VAL A 68 -9.54 -5.79 -6.16
C VAL A 68 -10.16 -4.46 -5.77
N ASN A 69 -9.38 -3.50 -5.27
CA ASN A 69 -9.88 -2.18 -4.90
C ASN A 69 -10.42 -1.38 -6.09
N GLU A 70 -9.74 -1.45 -7.24
CA GLU A 70 -10.20 -0.84 -8.49
C GLU A 70 -11.54 -1.44 -8.93
N THR A 71 -11.67 -2.78 -8.90
CA THR A 71 -12.94 -3.47 -9.22
C THR A 71 -14.06 -3.06 -8.27
N ILE A 72 -13.77 -2.88 -6.99
CA ILE A 72 -14.74 -2.44 -5.97
C ILE A 72 -15.16 -0.99 -6.25
N LEU A 73 -14.21 -0.12 -6.59
CA LEU A 73 -14.46 1.28 -6.92
C LEU A 73 -15.32 1.40 -8.18
N ASP A 74 -14.99 0.66 -9.24
CA ASP A 74 -15.79 0.59 -10.47
C ASP A 74 -17.20 0.07 -10.20
N GLY A 75 -17.32 -0.98 -9.39
CA GLY A 75 -18.61 -1.53 -8.98
C GLY A 75 -19.44 -0.50 -8.20
N PHE A 76 -18.81 0.27 -7.32
CA PHE A 76 -19.46 1.35 -6.59
C PHE A 76 -19.88 2.50 -7.50
N ALA A 77 -19.03 2.91 -8.44
CA ALA A 77 -19.35 3.94 -9.43
C ALA A 77 -20.53 3.53 -10.32
N ALA A 78 -20.54 2.28 -10.81
CA ALA A 78 -21.64 1.73 -11.59
C ALA A 78 -22.94 1.66 -10.78
N PHE A 79 -22.85 1.23 -9.52
CA PHE A 79 -23.99 1.21 -8.61
C PHE A 79 -24.58 2.62 -8.40
N LEU A 80 -23.73 3.63 -8.19
CA LEU A 80 -24.17 5.02 -8.04
C LEU A 80 -24.77 5.58 -9.34
N ALA A 81 -24.28 5.16 -10.51
CA ALA A 81 -24.83 5.56 -11.79
C ALA A 81 -26.25 4.99 -12.05
N ASP A 82 -26.54 3.78 -11.56
CA ASP A 82 -27.85 3.12 -11.70
C ASP A 82 -28.88 3.60 -10.66
N VAL A 83 -28.51 3.55 -9.38
CA VAL A 83 -29.42 3.89 -8.27
C VAL A 83 -29.56 5.40 -8.10
N GLY A 84 -28.55 6.16 -8.51
CA GLY A 84 -28.45 7.58 -8.23
C GLY A 84 -28.27 7.87 -6.73
N MET A 85 -28.00 9.13 -6.42
CA MET A 85 -27.87 9.61 -5.03
C MET A 85 -29.22 9.81 -4.32
N GLN A 86 -30.33 9.39 -4.94
CA GLN A 86 -31.70 9.62 -4.46
C GLN A 86 -32.14 8.61 -3.39
N ASP A 87 -31.48 7.45 -3.30
CA ASP A 87 -31.69 6.48 -2.23
C ASP A 87 -30.37 6.25 -1.46
N PRO A 88 -30.04 7.15 -0.51
CA PRO A 88 -28.84 7.01 0.30
C PRO A 88 -28.80 5.69 1.08
N ASN A 89 -29.95 5.13 1.46
CA ASN A 89 -30.01 3.90 2.27
C ASN A 89 -29.53 2.68 1.50
N ARG A 90 -29.88 2.58 0.20
CA ARG A 90 -29.35 1.51 -0.67
C ARG A 90 -27.84 1.62 -0.84
N ALA A 91 -27.32 2.83 -1.05
CA ALA A 91 -25.88 3.06 -1.13
C ALA A 91 -25.16 2.68 0.16
N ARG A 92 -25.69 3.11 1.32
CA ARG A 92 -25.14 2.74 2.64
C ARG A 92 -25.14 1.24 2.87
N PHE A 93 -26.22 0.54 2.52
CA PHE A 93 -26.29 -0.92 2.66
C PHE A 93 -25.21 -1.60 1.82
N TYR A 94 -25.10 -1.23 0.55
CA TYR A 94 -24.07 -1.76 -0.35
C TYR A 94 -22.65 -1.52 0.22
N THR A 95 -22.33 -0.29 0.61
CA THR A 95 -20.98 0.05 1.08
C THR A 95 -20.66 -0.63 2.41
N ARG A 96 -21.63 -0.78 3.33
CA ARG A 96 -21.44 -1.55 4.57
C ARG A 96 -21.09 -3.00 4.30
N THR A 97 -21.84 -3.65 3.41
CA THR A 97 -21.55 -5.04 3.02
C THR A 97 -20.14 -5.17 2.41
N MET A 98 -19.69 -4.18 1.64
CA MET A 98 -18.34 -4.19 1.07
C MET A 98 -17.25 -3.96 2.13
N ILE A 99 -17.43 -3.02 3.05
CA ILE A 99 -16.48 -2.80 4.15
C ILE A 99 -16.38 -4.04 5.06
N GLU A 100 -17.51 -4.66 5.40
CA GLU A 100 -17.53 -5.90 6.19
C GLU A 100 -16.80 -7.05 5.50
N ARG A 101 -16.89 -7.13 4.17
CA ARG A 101 -16.22 -8.15 3.36
C ARG A 101 -14.73 -7.87 3.16
N TYR A 102 -14.35 -6.60 3.08
CA TYR A 102 -13.00 -6.14 2.78
C TYR A 102 -12.51 -5.21 3.89
N SER A 103 -11.97 -5.79 4.96
CA SER A 103 -11.61 -5.08 6.20
C SER A 103 -10.51 -4.02 6.04
N HIS A 104 -9.79 -4.02 4.92
CA HIS A 104 -8.80 -2.99 4.59
C HIS A 104 -9.42 -1.71 4.00
N LEU A 105 -10.72 -1.72 3.68
CA LEU A 105 -11.44 -0.53 3.24
C LEU A 105 -11.88 0.29 4.44
N TYR A 106 -11.33 1.48 4.56
CA TYR A 106 -11.66 2.39 5.66
C TYR A 106 -13.01 3.09 5.44
N MET A 107 -13.26 3.58 4.22
CA MET A 107 -14.46 4.36 3.92
C MET A 107 -14.78 4.39 2.42
N PHE A 108 -16.05 4.58 2.10
CA PHE A 108 -16.55 4.95 0.78
C PHE A 108 -16.99 6.40 0.77
N GLN A 109 -16.67 7.10 -0.31
CA GLN A 109 -17.00 8.49 -0.50
C GLN A 109 -17.48 8.72 -1.94
N ALA A 110 -18.42 9.65 -2.13
CA ALA A 110 -18.76 10.16 -3.45
C ALA A 110 -18.75 11.68 -3.43
N ALA A 111 -18.14 12.28 -4.46
CA ALA A 111 -18.13 13.71 -4.69
C ALA A 111 -18.89 14.04 -5.97
N GLN A 112 -19.60 15.15 -5.98
CA GLN A 112 -20.32 15.64 -7.15
C GLN A 112 -19.68 16.93 -7.65
N ARG A 113 -19.45 17.04 -8.96
CA ARG A 113 -19.01 18.31 -9.57
C ARG A 113 -20.15 19.33 -9.53
N VAL A 114 -19.88 20.52 -9.00
CA VAL A 114 -20.82 21.64 -8.86
C VAL A 114 -20.13 22.92 -9.31
N LYS A 115 -20.73 23.68 -10.23
CA LYS A 115 -20.19 25.01 -10.60
C LYS A 115 -20.38 25.98 -9.44
N GLY A 116 -19.46 26.93 -9.25
CA GLY A 116 -19.56 27.93 -8.19
C GLY A 116 -20.92 28.64 -8.12
N ILE A 117 -21.46 29.04 -9.27
CA ILE A 117 -22.78 29.68 -9.39
C ILE A 117 -23.95 28.79 -8.94
N ASP A 118 -23.80 27.47 -9.03
CA ASP A 118 -24.85 26.50 -8.71
C ASP A 118 -24.79 26.01 -7.25
N VAL A 119 -23.75 26.40 -6.50
CA VAL A 119 -23.55 26.00 -5.09
C VAL A 119 -24.78 26.27 -4.22
N PRO A 120 -25.44 27.44 -4.26
CA PRO A 120 -26.60 27.70 -3.40
C PRO A 120 -27.80 26.77 -3.69
N VAL A 121 -28.01 26.45 -4.97
CA VAL A 121 -29.09 25.53 -5.39
C VAL A 121 -28.75 24.10 -4.97
N PHE A 122 -27.49 23.71 -5.15
CA PHE A 122 -26.97 22.41 -4.74
C PHE A 122 -27.09 22.19 -3.23
N GLU A 123 -26.65 23.15 -2.41
CA GLU A 123 -26.75 23.08 -0.94
C GLU A 123 -28.20 22.87 -0.49
N LYS A 124 -29.14 23.63 -1.09
CA LYS A 124 -30.57 23.50 -0.77
C LYS A 124 -31.10 22.12 -1.10
N ASN A 125 -30.80 21.60 -2.29
CA ASN A 125 -31.29 20.29 -2.72
C ASN A 125 -30.71 19.15 -1.89
N LEU A 126 -29.40 19.21 -1.61
CA LEU A 126 -28.72 18.21 -0.81
C LEU A 126 -29.23 18.23 0.64
N SER A 127 -29.46 19.41 1.21
CA SER A 127 -30.00 19.54 2.57
C SER A 127 -31.39 18.90 2.70
N VAL A 128 -32.25 19.07 1.71
CA VAL A 128 -33.58 18.42 1.66
C VAL A 128 -33.45 16.90 1.51
N THR A 129 -32.48 16.44 0.72
CA THR A 129 -32.27 15.01 0.46
C THR A 129 -31.75 14.28 1.70
N LEU A 130 -30.88 14.92 2.48
CA LEU A 130 -30.25 14.34 3.67
C LEU A 130 -30.98 14.67 4.97
N ASP A 131 -32.02 15.51 4.92
CA ASP A 131 -32.74 16.03 6.10
C ASP A 131 -31.82 16.74 7.13
N GLU A 132 -30.75 17.38 6.64
CA GLU A 132 -29.79 18.13 7.46
C GLU A 132 -29.24 19.35 6.70
N PRO A 133 -28.90 20.47 7.37
CA PRO A 133 -28.31 21.63 6.70
C PRO A 133 -26.89 21.33 6.21
N ILE A 134 -26.68 21.37 4.89
CA ILE A 134 -25.37 21.17 4.26
C ILE A 134 -24.81 22.47 3.71
N LYS A 135 -23.50 22.68 3.93
CA LYS A 135 -22.71 23.75 3.34
C LYS A 135 -21.52 23.21 2.58
N VAL A 136 -21.31 23.73 1.37
CA VAL A 136 -20.11 23.46 0.59
C VAL A 136 -18.97 24.26 1.21
N ARG A 137 -17.93 23.56 1.63
CA ARG A 137 -16.77 24.12 2.34
C ARG A 137 -15.51 23.70 1.63
N ARG A 138 -14.57 24.62 1.46
CA ARG A 138 -13.24 24.38 0.93
C ARG A 138 -12.21 24.48 2.05
N PHE A 139 -11.17 23.69 1.98
CA PHE A 139 -10.01 23.83 2.85
C PHE A 139 -9.07 24.90 2.29
N GLU A 140 -8.68 25.84 3.14
CA GLU A 140 -7.63 26.81 2.88
C GLU A 140 -6.50 26.65 3.88
N PHE A 141 -5.28 26.51 3.37
CA PHE A 141 -4.11 26.34 4.21
C PHE A 141 -3.88 27.61 5.06
N GLY A 142 -3.83 27.43 6.38
CA GLY A 142 -3.69 28.53 7.34
C GLY A 142 -5.01 29.12 7.84
N GLU A 143 -6.10 28.96 7.09
CA GLU A 143 -7.42 29.51 7.46
C GLU A 143 -8.44 28.43 7.85
N GLY A 144 -8.20 27.17 7.46
CA GLY A 144 -9.05 26.04 7.78
C GLY A 144 -10.22 25.89 6.80
N LEU A 145 -11.40 25.53 7.31
CA LEU A 145 -12.60 25.33 6.49
C LEU A 145 -13.28 26.66 6.22
N MET A 146 -13.32 27.04 4.95
CA MET A 146 -13.99 28.25 4.46
C MET A 146 -15.20 27.89 3.59
N PRO A 147 -16.25 28.73 3.53
CA PRO A 147 -17.34 28.53 2.58
C PRO A 147 -16.86 28.55 1.13
N ALA A 148 -17.60 27.86 0.26
CA ALA A 148 -17.42 28.02 -1.19
C ALA A 148 -17.75 29.46 -1.62
N ASP A 149 -16.95 29.98 -2.55
CA ASP A 149 -17.18 31.28 -3.17
C ASP A 149 -18.14 31.11 -4.35
N VAL A 150 -19.37 31.57 -4.14
CA VAL A 150 -20.47 31.48 -5.10
C VAL A 150 -20.21 32.32 -6.36
N ASN A 151 -19.33 33.34 -6.26
CA ASN A 151 -18.96 34.18 -7.41
C ASN A 151 -17.74 33.64 -8.16
N SER A 152 -17.17 32.52 -7.71
CA SER A 152 -16.03 31.90 -8.36
C SER A 152 -16.46 31.20 -9.65
N HIS A 153 -15.61 31.31 -10.68
CA HIS A 153 -15.75 30.53 -11.92
C HIS A 153 -15.20 29.11 -11.78
N ARG A 154 -14.76 28.71 -10.59
CA ARG A 154 -14.25 27.37 -10.32
C ARG A 154 -15.39 26.38 -10.15
N ASP A 155 -15.08 25.13 -10.48
CA ASP A 155 -15.89 23.99 -10.05
C ASP A 155 -15.48 23.56 -8.65
N TYR A 156 -16.46 23.07 -7.91
CA TYR A 156 -16.33 22.45 -6.60
C TYR A 156 -16.65 20.97 -6.72
N TYR A 157 -16.04 20.17 -5.85
CA TYR A 157 -16.28 18.73 -5.75
C TYR A 157 -16.70 18.39 -4.31
N PRO A 158 -17.85 18.89 -3.82
CA PRO A 158 -18.36 18.55 -2.50
C PRO A 158 -18.62 17.05 -2.34
N LEU A 159 -18.23 16.50 -1.20
CA LEU A 159 -18.66 15.19 -0.74
C LEU A 159 -20.17 15.18 -0.53
N VAL A 160 -20.85 14.26 -1.20
CA VAL A 160 -22.31 14.04 -1.15
C VAL A 160 -22.68 12.75 -0.45
N PHE A 161 -21.71 11.85 -0.27
CA PHE A 161 -21.90 10.58 0.42
C PHE A 161 -20.61 10.19 1.13
N VAL A 162 -20.77 9.63 2.34
CA VAL A 162 -19.72 9.06 3.16
C VAL A 162 -20.29 7.88 3.94
N GLU A 163 -19.59 6.75 3.92
CA GLU A 163 -19.85 5.60 4.78
C GLU A 163 -18.51 4.97 5.24
N PRO A 164 -18.32 4.64 6.52
CA PRO A 164 -19.27 4.83 7.62
C PRO A 164 -19.40 6.30 8.03
N VAL A 165 -20.50 6.64 8.68
CA VAL A 165 -20.66 7.96 9.33
C VAL A 165 -20.00 7.91 10.69
N PHE A 166 -18.90 8.65 10.86
CA PHE A 166 -18.21 8.74 12.13
C PHE A 166 -18.96 9.69 13.08
N GLN A 167 -19.18 9.26 14.32
CA GLN A 167 -19.85 10.06 15.34
C GLN A 167 -18.93 11.12 15.97
N ASP A 168 -17.64 11.06 15.66
CA ASP A 168 -16.56 11.82 16.30
C ASP A 168 -16.47 13.28 15.83
N GLY A 169 -17.50 13.77 15.12
CA GLY A 169 -17.79 15.20 14.97
C GLY A 169 -17.26 15.89 13.70
N LEU A 170 -16.42 15.25 12.89
CA LEU A 170 -16.05 15.78 11.57
C LEU A 170 -17.07 15.33 10.52
N ASN A 171 -18.18 16.06 10.44
CA ASN A 171 -19.04 15.97 9.26
C ASN A 171 -18.26 16.52 8.05
N ILE A 172 -17.76 15.62 7.21
CA ILE A 172 -17.04 15.96 5.98
C ILE A 172 -17.97 16.09 4.77
N LEU A 173 -19.29 15.89 4.93
CA LEU A 173 -20.25 16.17 3.86
C LEU A 173 -20.20 17.65 3.48
N GLY A 174 -20.26 17.91 2.18
CA GLY A 174 -20.06 19.24 1.60
C GLY A 174 -18.60 19.70 1.55
N LEU A 175 -17.63 18.93 2.07
CA LEU A 175 -16.21 19.27 1.89
C LEU A 175 -15.81 19.14 0.42
N ASP A 176 -15.31 20.22 -0.16
CA ASP A 176 -14.74 20.26 -1.50
C ASP A 176 -13.37 19.59 -1.52
N ILE A 177 -13.34 18.33 -1.95
CA ILE A 177 -12.09 17.54 -1.97
C ILE A 177 -11.05 18.11 -2.95
N SER A 178 -11.47 18.91 -3.93
CA SER A 178 -10.55 19.57 -4.87
C SER A 178 -9.74 20.69 -4.21
N SER A 179 -10.14 21.15 -3.03
CA SER A 179 -9.36 22.12 -2.24
C SER A 179 -8.16 21.50 -1.54
N ILE A 180 -8.11 20.16 -1.44
CA ILE A 180 -7.01 19.43 -0.82
C ILE A 180 -6.02 19.01 -1.91
N GLN A 181 -4.83 19.63 -1.93
CA GLN A 181 -3.90 19.54 -3.07
C GLN A 181 -3.56 18.12 -3.51
N PHE A 182 -3.25 17.22 -2.57
CA PHE A 182 -2.87 15.84 -2.90
C PHE A 182 -4.04 15.00 -3.39
N ILE A 183 -5.27 15.30 -2.94
CA ILE A 183 -6.49 14.63 -3.45
C ILE A 183 -6.82 15.16 -4.84
N LYS A 184 -6.72 16.48 -5.03
CA LYS A 184 -6.93 17.13 -6.33
C LYS A 184 -6.03 16.53 -7.42
N GLN A 185 -4.75 16.34 -7.14
CA GLN A 185 -3.82 15.72 -8.09
C GLN A 185 -4.27 14.31 -8.48
N ALA A 186 -4.61 13.47 -7.51
CA ALA A 186 -5.07 12.11 -7.78
C ALA A 186 -6.34 12.12 -8.64
N MET A 187 -7.30 12.98 -8.31
CA MET A 187 -8.56 13.17 -9.04
C MET A 187 -8.35 13.65 -10.47
N GLU A 188 -7.49 14.65 -10.70
CA GLU A 188 -7.21 15.17 -12.06
C GLU A 188 -6.58 14.09 -12.95
N HIS A 189 -5.71 13.26 -12.39
CA HIS A 189 -5.15 12.11 -13.09
C HIS A 189 -6.20 11.03 -13.39
N ALA A 190 -7.07 10.70 -12.43
CA ALA A 190 -8.14 9.73 -12.64
C ALA A 190 -9.12 10.21 -13.73
N LEU A 191 -9.53 11.48 -13.67
CA LEU A 191 -10.43 12.09 -14.66
C LEU A 191 -9.81 12.17 -16.07
N SER A 192 -8.50 12.41 -16.18
CA SER A 192 -7.83 12.54 -17.49
C SER A 192 -7.46 11.20 -18.13
N SER A 193 -7.12 10.20 -17.31
CA SER A 193 -6.76 8.86 -17.79
C SER A 193 -7.96 7.91 -17.93
N GLY A 194 -9.03 8.15 -17.17
CA GLY A 194 -10.15 7.22 -17.02
C GLY A 194 -9.82 5.98 -16.18
N LEU A 195 -8.67 5.96 -15.50
CA LEU A 195 -8.19 4.86 -14.66
C LEU A 195 -8.13 5.31 -13.20
N ALA A 196 -8.29 4.37 -12.28
CA ALA A 196 -8.16 4.66 -10.86
C ALA A 196 -6.75 5.17 -10.51
N ASN A 197 -6.67 6.11 -9.57
CA ASN A 197 -5.40 6.66 -9.11
C ASN A 197 -5.37 6.85 -7.59
N LEU A 198 -4.16 6.88 -7.01
CA LEU A 198 -3.95 6.99 -5.57
C LEU A 198 -3.44 8.38 -5.17
N SER A 199 -3.91 8.86 -4.02
CA SER A 199 -3.34 10.03 -3.36
C SER A 199 -2.00 9.70 -2.70
N GLN A 200 -1.32 10.75 -2.20
CA GLN A 200 -0.30 10.57 -1.18
C GLN A 200 -0.91 10.00 0.12
N PRO A 201 -0.12 9.33 0.98
CA PRO A 201 -0.60 8.88 2.29
C PRO A 201 -1.11 10.06 3.12
N ILE A 202 -2.22 9.85 3.81
CA ILE A 202 -2.81 10.78 4.78
C ILE A 202 -2.84 10.15 6.15
N GLU A 203 -2.63 10.97 7.17
CA GLU A 203 -2.82 10.56 8.56
C GLU A 203 -4.29 10.69 8.94
N LEU A 204 -4.85 9.61 9.48
CA LEU A 204 -6.19 9.57 10.05
C LEU A 204 -6.18 10.05 11.50
N SER A 205 -7.35 10.33 12.06
CA SER A 205 -7.50 10.83 13.44
C SER A 205 -6.99 9.87 14.52
N ASP A 206 -6.89 8.59 14.20
CA ASP A 206 -6.34 7.54 15.06
C ASP A 206 -4.81 7.37 14.92
N GLY A 207 -4.16 8.20 14.09
CA GLY A 207 -2.72 8.15 13.80
C GLY A 207 -2.31 7.11 12.76
N SER A 208 -3.27 6.36 12.20
CA SER A 208 -2.98 5.43 11.09
C SER A 208 -2.80 6.18 9.77
N GLN A 209 -2.15 5.52 8.81
CA GLN A 209 -1.94 6.06 7.47
C GLN A 209 -2.93 5.41 6.48
N ALA A 210 -3.57 6.23 5.65
CA ALA A 210 -4.48 5.79 4.61
C ALA A 210 -4.14 6.42 3.26
N PHE A 211 -4.64 5.83 2.19
CA PHE A 211 -4.57 6.40 0.85
C PHE A 211 -6.00 6.57 0.34
N VAL A 212 -6.23 7.60 -0.47
CA VAL A 212 -7.48 7.77 -1.18
C VAL A 212 -7.30 7.22 -2.60
N MET A 213 -8.17 6.30 -3.00
CA MET A 213 -8.28 5.83 -4.38
C MET A 213 -9.46 6.53 -5.05
N ILE A 214 -9.23 7.13 -6.22
CA ILE A 214 -10.21 7.93 -7.00
C ILE A 214 -10.28 7.40 -8.42
#